data_AF-A0A378TZV7-F1
#
_entry.id   AF-A0A378TZV7-F1
#
_cell.length_a   1.000
_cell.length_b   1.000
_cell.length_c   1.000
_cell.angle_alpha   90.00
_cell.angle_beta   90.00
_cell.angle_gamma   90.00
#
_symmetry.space_group_name_H-M   'P 1'
#
loop_
_entity.id
_entity.type
_entity.pdbx_description
1 polymer ?
#
loop_
_entity_poly.entity_id
_entity_poly.type
_entity_poly.pdbx_seq_one_letter_code
_entity_poly.pdbx_strand_id
1 'polypeptide(L)'
;MNQPSNPLLNQQPQYHQPQQFGQQQAPVMTIGDWIVTSIVLAIPLVNLIMAFVWGFGSNTNPNKANYCKAWLIFIAIVVALYILLVVFAIGAGAAAGQYQ
;
A
#
# COMPACT_ATOMS: atom_id res chain seq x y z
N MET A 1 23.95 53.80 -40.64
CA MET A 1 24.23 52.39 -40.99
C MET A 1 23.24 51.53 -40.21
N ASN A 2 22.23 50.99 -40.89
CA ASN A 2 21.23 50.11 -40.25
C ASN A 2 21.76 48.68 -40.27
N GLN A 3 21.89 48.06 -39.09
CA GLN A 3 22.26 46.64 -38.99
C GLN A 3 21.13 45.76 -39.55
N PRO A 4 21.42 44.73 -40.36
CA PRO A 4 20.40 43.78 -40.78
C PRO A 4 19.94 42.96 -39.56
N SER A 5 18.63 42.98 -39.31
CA SER A 5 17.97 42.12 -38.33
C SER A 5 18.21 40.65 -38.71
N ASN A 6 18.94 39.91 -37.87
CA ASN A 6 19.29 38.52 -38.11
C ASN A 6 18.21 37.59 -37.49
N PRO A 7 17.32 36.98 -38.30
CA PRO A 7 16.18 36.20 -37.79
C PRO A 7 16.59 34.89 -37.09
N LEU A 8 17.87 34.52 -37.14
CA LEU A 8 18.40 33.31 -36.50
C LEU A 8 18.52 33.43 -34.97
N LEU A 9 18.48 34.65 -34.41
CA LEU A 9 18.55 34.87 -32.96
C LEU A 9 17.27 34.53 -32.20
N ASN A 10 16.16 34.24 -32.89
CA ASN A 10 14.86 33.95 -32.25
C ASN A 10 14.39 32.50 -32.44
N GLN A 11 15.30 31.57 -32.73
CA GLN A 11 14.99 30.13 -32.78
C GLN A 11 15.41 29.47 -31.46
N GLN A 12 14.66 29.76 -30.39
CA GLN A 12 14.79 29.00 -29.15
C GLN A 12 14.15 27.60 -29.37
N PRO A 13 14.88 26.50 -29.18
CA PRO A 13 14.30 25.17 -29.31
C PRO A 13 13.18 24.99 -28.27
N GLN A 14 11.96 24.77 -28.75
CA GLN A 14 10.84 24.34 -27.92
C GLN A 14 11.11 22.89 -27.50
N TYR A 15 11.53 22.68 -26.26
CA TYR A 15 11.62 21.35 -25.68
C TYR A 15 10.20 20.79 -25.47
N HIS A 16 9.72 20.02 -26.43
CA HIS A 16 8.63 19.06 -26.25
C HIS A 16 8.96 18.12 -25.07
N GLN A 17 8.29 18.32 -23.93
CA GLN A 17 8.28 17.34 -22.85
C GLN A 17 7.53 16.09 -23.35
N PRO A 18 8.10 14.88 -23.18
CA PRO A 18 7.39 13.66 -23.55
C PRO A 18 6.08 13.59 -22.76
N GLN A 19 4.95 13.36 -23.45
CA GLN A 19 3.69 13.06 -22.79
C GLN A 19 3.91 11.86 -21.87
N GLN A 20 3.90 12.10 -20.56
CA GLN A 20 3.83 11.02 -19.58
C GLN A 20 2.49 10.34 -19.79
N PHE A 21 2.52 9.12 -20.35
CA PHE A 21 1.38 8.22 -20.34
C PHE A 21 0.86 8.17 -18.90
N GLY A 22 -0.30 8.79 -18.69
CA GLY A 22 -0.81 9.20 -17.38
C GLY A 22 -1.07 8.02 -16.47
N GLN A 23 -0.02 7.54 -15.79
CA GLN A 23 -0.18 6.94 -14.48
C GLN A 23 -0.69 8.08 -13.60
N GLN A 24 -2.01 8.17 -13.41
CA GLN A 24 -2.61 9.07 -12.43
C GLN A 24 -2.11 8.62 -11.06
N GLN A 25 -0.92 9.10 -10.69
CA GLN A 25 -0.28 8.79 -9.43
C GLN A 25 -1.16 9.35 -8.33
N ALA A 26 -1.57 8.48 -7.41
CA ALA A 26 -2.34 8.88 -6.26
C ALA A 26 -1.59 9.99 -5.50
N PRO A 27 -2.29 11.01 -4.98
CA PRO A 27 -1.67 12.00 -4.13
C PRO A 27 -0.87 11.34 -3.01
N VAL A 28 0.36 11.81 -2.79
CA VAL A 28 1.20 11.29 -1.70
C VAL A 28 0.52 11.62 -0.37
N MET A 29 0.41 10.63 0.50
CA MET A 29 -0.12 10.83 1.84
C MET A 29 0.87 11.59 2.71
N THR A 30 0.38 12.58 3.43
CA THR A 30 1.18 13.36 4.38
C THR A 30 1.53 12.52 5.61
N ILE A 31 2.49 13.01 6.41
CA ILE A 31 2.81 12.40 7.71
C ILE A 31 1.57 12.36 8.62
N GLY A 32 0.75 13.43 8.61
CA GLY A 32 -0.49 13.49 9.37
C GLY A 32 -1.47 12.39 8.99
N ASP A 33 -1.61 12.11 7.70
CA ASP A 33 -2.48 11.03 7.21
C ASP A 33 -2.01 9.66 7.70
N TRP A 34 -0.70 9.43 7.74
CA TRP A 34 -0.12 8.19 8.26
C TRP A 34 -0.28 8.08 9.78
N ILE A 35 -0.09 9.16 10.53
CA ILE A 35 -0.32 9.16 11.98
C ILE A 35 -1.77 8.79 12.31
N VAL A 36 -2.74 9.42 11.64
CA VAL A 36 -4.17 9.11 11.86
C VAL A 36 -4.47 7.66 11.48
N THR A 37 -3.91 7.17 10.37
CA THR A 37 -4.04 5.76 9.97
C THR A 37 -3.52 4.83 11.05
N SER A 38 -2.31 5.07 11.55
CA SER A 38 -1.67 4.26 12.58
C SER A 38 -2.44 4.26 13.90
N ILE A 39 -3.00 5.40 14.32
CA ILE A 39 -3.83 5.48 15.53
C ILE A 39 -5.09 4.62 15.39
N VAL A 40 -5.77 4.71 14.25
CA VAL A 40 -6.99 3.91 14.00
C VAL A 40 -6.68 2.42 13.98
N LEU A 41 -5.57 2.02 13.36
CA LEU A 41 -5.15 0.62 13.30
C LEU A 41 -4.52 0.10 14.60
N ALA A 42 -4.18 0.97 15.56
CA ALA A 42 -3.72 0.54 16.88
C ALA A 42 -4.85 -0.03 17.75
N ILE A 43 -6.11 0.33 17.46
CA ILE A 43 -7.28 -0.16 18.20
C ILE A 43 -7.72 -1.50 17.59
N PRO A 44 -7.63 -2.65 18.30
CA PRO A 44 -7.73 -3.98 17.66
C PRO A 44 -9.00 -4.25 16.85
N LEU A 45 -10.19 -3.92 17.39
CA LEU A 45 -11.46 -4.16 16.70
C LEU A 45 -11.67 -3.18 15.54
N VAL A 46 -11.34 -1.91 15.76
CA VAL A 46 -11.46 -0.86 14.74
C VAL A 46 -10.45 -1.10 13.62
N ASN A 47 -9.25 -1.57 13.94
CA ASN A 47 -8.22 -1.94 12.98
C ASN A 47 -8.76 -2.89 11.92
N LEU A 48 -9.33 -4.02 12.36
CA LEU A 48 -9.83 -5.04 11.44
C LEU A 48 -10.91 -4.46 10.52
N ILE A 49 -11.92 -3.77 11.08
CA ILE A 49 -13.01 -3.18 10.31
C ILE A 49 -12.48 -2.13 9.32
N MET A 50 -11.65 -1.21 9.80
CA MET A 50 -11.13 -0.11 9.00
C MET A 50 -10.15 -0.60 7.92
N ALA A 51 -9.41 -1.68 8.17
CA ALA A 51 -8.57 -2.31 7.16
C ALA A 51 -9.40 -2.86 5.98
N PHE A 52 -10.60 -3.40 6.22
CA PHE A 52 -11.51 -3.76 5.12
C PHE A 52 -12.09 -2.53 4.42
N VAL A 53 -12.58 -1.55 5.19
CA VAL A 53 -13.18 -0.32 4.64
C VAL A 53 -12.19 0.43 3.74
N TRP A 54 -10.95 0.59 4.21
CA TRP A 54 -9.90 1.28 3.45
C TRP A 54 -9.25 0.39 2.40
N GLY A 55 -9.08 -0.91 2.68
CA GLY A 55 -8.49 -1.86 1.74
C GLY A 55 -9.33 -2.06 0.49
N PHE A 56 -10.66 -2.04 0.60
CA PHE A 56 -11.56 -2.35 -0.51
C PHE A 56 -12.48 -1.19 -0.92
N GLY A 57 -12.38 -0.03 -0.26
CA GLY A 57 -13.13 1.17 -0.62
C GLY A 57 -12.61 1.84 -1.90
N SER A 58 -13.51 2.17 -2.82
CA SER A 58 -13.19 2.82 -4.11
C SER A 58 -12.71 4.27 -3.98
N ASN A 59 -13.01 4.94 -2.87
CA ASN A 59 -12.63 6.33 -2.60
C ASN A 59 -11.40 6.45 -1.67
N THR A 60 -10.71 5.35 -1.40
CA THR A 60 -9.53 5.36 -0.53
C THR A 60 -8.27 5.64 -1.33
N ASN A 61 -7.36 6.48 -0.80
CA ASN A 61 -6.04 6.68 -1.39
C ASN A 61 -5.36 5.33 -1.66
N PRO A 62 -4.93 5.03 -2.90
CA PRO A 62 -4.31 3.75 -3.27
C PRO A 62 -3.14 3.32 -2.37
N ASN A 63 -2.34 4.25 -1.85
CA ASN A 63 -1.26 3.93 -0.91
C ASN A 63 -1.80 3.34 0.41
N LYS A 64 -2.85 3.96 0.97
CA LYS A 64 -3.52 3.48 2.19
C LYS A 64 -4.25 2.16 1.95
N ALA A 65 -4.93 2.04 0.82
CA ALA A 65 -5.66 0.83 0.46
C ALA A 65 -4.71 -0.36 0.35
N ASN A 66 -3.58 -0.20 -0.34
CA ASN A 66 -2.56 -1.24 -0.48
C ASN A 66 -1.94 -1.62 0.87
N TYR A 67 -1.66 -0.62 1.74
CA TYR A 67 -1.19 -0.88 3.10
C TYR A 67 -2.20 -1.73 3.91
N CYS A 68 -3.49 -1.39 3.86
CA CYS A 68 -4.53 -2.14 4.56
C CYS A 68 -4.69 -3.57 4.00
N LYS A 69 -4.61 -3.75 2.68
CA LYS A 69 -4.59 -5.09 2.06
C LYS A 69 -3.40 -5.92 2.54
N ALA A 70 -2.20 -5.35 2.57
CA ALA A 70 -1.01 -6.02 3.07
C ALA A 70 -1.19 -6.43 4.55
N TRP A 71 -1.74 -5.53 5.37
CA TRP A 71 -2.05 -5.82 6.77
C TRP A 71 -3.01 -7.00 6.94
N LEU A 72 -4.10 -7.05 6.15
CA LEU A 72 -5.04 -8.17 6.15
C LEU A 72 -4.39 -9.48 5.70
N ILE A 73 -3.50 -9.44 4.71
CA ILE A 73 -2.74 -10.61 4.27
C ILE A 73 -1.84 -11.11 5.40
N PHE A 74 -1.15 -10.22 6.13
CA PHE A 74 -0.34 -10.61 7.28
C PHE A 74 -1.18 -11.26 8.39
N ILE A 75 -2.35 -10.70 8.71
CA ILE A 75 -3.29 -11.31 9.66
C ILE A 75 -3.68 -12.72 9.19
N ALA A 76 -4.04 -12.88 7.92
CA ALA A 76 -4.43 -14.18 7.36
C ALA A 76 -3.28 -15.21 7.44
N ILE A 77 -2.04 -14.79 7.16
CA ILE A 77 -0.85 -15.64 7.27
C ILE A 77 -0.65 -16.08 8.72
N VAL A 78 -0.70 -15.16 9.69
CA VAL A 78 -0.52 -15.48 11.12
C VAL A 78 -1.59 -16.46 11.60
N VAL A 79 -2.85 -16.25 11.20
CA VAL A 79 -3.95 -17.17 11.52
C VAL A 79 -3.71 -18.55 10.93
N ALA A 80 -3.31 -18.64 9.66
CA ALA A 80 -3.01 -19.91 8.99
C ALA A 80 -1.87 -20.67 9.69
N LEU A 81 -0.77 -19.98 10.01
CA LEU A 81 0.36 -20.57 10.74
C LEU A 81 -0.04 -21.04 12.13
N TYR A 82 -0.85 -20.26 12.85
CA TYR A 82 -1.34 -20.64 14.18
C TYR A 82 -2.18 -21.92 14.12
N ILE A 83 -3.09 -22.03 13.14
CA ILE A 83 -3.90 -23.24 12.93
C ILE A 83 -2.98 -24.45 12.66
N LEU A 84 -1.98 -24.30 11.78
CA LEU A 84 -1.03 -25.39 11.47
C LEU A 84 -0.28 -25.86 12.73
N LEU A 85 0.21 -24.92 13.56
CA LEU A 85 0.90 -25.26 14.80
C LEU A 85 -0.01 -25.99 15.79
N VAL A 86 -1.25 -25.55 15.96
CA VAL A 86 -2.22 -26.20 16.86
C VAL A 86 -2.55 -27.61 16.38
N VAL A 87 -2.83 -27.79 15.09
CA VAL A 87 -3.11 -29.11 14.50
C VAL A 87 -1.93 -30.05 14.69
N PHE A 88 -0.71 -29.58 14.42
CA PHE A 88 0.50 -30.36 14.61
C PHE A 88 0.71 -30.75 16.08
N ALA A 89 0.52 -29.81 17.01
CA ALA A 89 0.69 -30.07 18.44
C ALA A 89 -0.32 -31.09 18.97
N ILE A 90 -1.59 -31.01 18.57
CA ILE A 90 -2.62 -31.97 18.96
C ILE A 90 -2.31 -33.35 18.37
N GLY A 91 -1.94 -33.43 17.08
CA GLY A 91 -1.58 -34.69 16.43
C GLY A 91 -0.36 -35.37 17.05
N ALA A 92 0.69 -34.60 17.34
CA ALA A 92 1.89 -35.10 18.00
C ALA A 92 1.61 -35.56 19.45
N GLY A 93 0.82 -34.80 20.21
CA GLY A 93 0.41 -35.19 21.57
C GLY A 93 -0.45 -36.46 21.61
N ALA A 94 -1.37 -36.60 20.65
CA ALA A 94 -2.19 -37.81 20.52
C ALA A 94 -1.35 -39.05 20.19
N ALA A 95 -0.35 -38.93 19.31
CA ALA A 95 0.57 -40.02 18.99
C ALA A 95 1.44 -40.41 20.19
N ALA A 96 1.99 -39.43 20.92
CA ALA A 96 2.83 -39.68 22.10
C ALA A 96 2.07 -40.39 23.23
N GLY A 97 0.80 -40.06 23.45
CA GLY A 97 -0.04 -40.70 24.48
C GLY A 97 -0.43 -42.15 24.19
N GLN A 98 -0.20 -42.68 22.97
CA GLN A 98 -0.39 -44.10 22.67
C GLN A 98 0.81 -44.98 23.07
N TYR A 99 1.96 -44.37 23.36
CA TYR A 99 3.20 -45.08 23.74
C TYR A 99 3.43 -45.11 25.27
N GLN A 100 2.48 -44.63 26.07
CA GLN A 100 2.47 -44.71 27.54
C GLN A 100 1.43 -45.73 28.00
#